data_AF-A0A1C4J950-F1
#
_entry.id   AF-A0A1C4J950-F1
#
_cell.length_a   1.000
_cell.length_b   1.000
_cell.length_c   1.000
_cell.angle_alpha   90.00
_cell.angle_beta   90.00
_cell.angle_gamma   90.00
#
_symmetry.space_group_name_H-M   'P 1'
#
loop_
_entity.id
_entity.type
_entity.pdbx_description
1 polymer ?
#
loop_
_entity_poly.entity_id
_entity_poly.type
_entity_poly.pdbx_seq_one_letter_code
_entity_poly.pdbx_strand_id
1 'polypeptide(L)'
;MPAPREPLALVPRPLKLARRFGSFALGPGTAVRIAPGAEGAASLLRELLTPATGFPLPAAPDGEIILALDPALGGTGEEGYGLTVAPDAVLLRAARPAGLLHGVQTLRQLLPAEALLPGAVRAECWELPCVEITDRPLLPRRGFMIDVARHFQPVPWLRRLVDLLALHKLNVLQLHLTDDQGWRMPVPALPRLTEIGGVRAETLGDGVPHGGAYSTAELRGLVAYAGARGVEIVPEIEVPGHTRAAIAAYPHLGNDPARTLPVWTRWGVCDTVLGMGDESLDFVRTVLDEVMDVFPSRHVHVGGDECPSTEWHHSPSALDRVRTERLPGPDALRGWFLGQVGRHLAAHGRVPFGWSENGTDLPPGFTVLPWRDTDHGLAAARRGHRVITSAYRTSYLDYPQHPGPGEPPGQPGLLTLRQVYEADPVPPGWEPEAARQVVGRQAALWSEYAPTPAHLEYLAFPRLTALAERAWSPRRDWDDFGARLTRHRLRLDALGVRGADRFSDTPPTGEETG
;
A
#
# COMPACT_ATOMS: atom_id res chain seq x y z
N MET A 1 2.80 -8.24 -45.96
CA MET A 1 2.60 -8.89 -44.64
C MET A 1 1.87 -7.91 -43.75
N PRO A 2 0.83 -8.29 -42.99
CA PRO A 2 0.29 -7.40 -41.97
C PRO A 2 1.43 -7.02 -41.01
N ALA A 3 1.47 -5.75 -40.58
CA ALA A 3 2.46 -5.29 -39.61
C ALA A 3 2.47 -6.22 -38.39
N PRO A 4 3.64 -6.55 -37.82
CA PRO A 4 3.70 -7.37 -36.62
C PRO A 4 2.82 -6.74 -35.54
N ARG A 5 1.83 -7.49 -35.04
CA ARG A 5 0.90 -7.01 -34.02
C ARG A 5 1.68 -6.67 -32.75
N GLU A 6 1.66 -5.40 -32.34
CA GLU A 6 2.38 -4.94 -31.15
C GLU A 6 2.05 -5.81 -29.93
N PRO A 7 3.02 -6.21 -29.10
CA PRO A 7 2.78 -7.04 -27.92
C PRO A 7 1.91 -6.31 -26.88
N LEU A 8 0.99 -7.03 -26.22
CA LEU A 8 0.14 -6.46 -25.16
C LEU A 8 0.97 -6.27 -23.89
N ALA A 9 1.20 -5.01 -23.52
CA ALA A 9 1.99 -4.63 -22.36
C ALA A 9 1.12 -4.47 -21.10
N LEU A 10 0.55 -5.58 -20.61
CA LEU A 10 -0.25 -5.59 -19.38
C LEU A 10 0.64 -5.82 -18.16
N VAL A 11 0.50 -4.97 -17.14
CA VAL A 11 1.22 -5.07 -15.87
C VAL A 11 0.22 -4.84 -14.71
N PRO A 12 -0.09 -5.87 -13.89
CA PRO A 12 0.47 -7.21 -13.89
C PRO A 12 -0.01 -8.09 -15.08
N ARG A 13 0.78 -9.09 -15.44
CA ARG A 13 0.47 -10.11 -16.45
C ARG A 13 -0.73 -10.95 -16.02
N PRO A 14 -1.77 -11.08 -16.87
CA PRO A 14 -2.90 -11.95 -16.56
C PRO A 14 -2.54 -13.43 -16.48
N LEU A 15 -3.28 -14.18 -15.66
CA LEU A 15 -3.15 -15.63 -15.53
C LEU A 15 -3.28 -16.35 -16.88
N LYS A 16 -4.34 -16.04 -17.64
CA LYS A 16 -4.56 -16.52 -19.01
C LYS A 16 -4.94 -15.35 -19.91
N LEU A 17 -4.27 -15.24 -21.05
CA LEU A 17 -4.55 -14.29 -22.10
C LEU A 17 -4.43 -14.98 -23.44
N ALA A 18 -5.47 -14.87 -24.27
CA ALA A 18 -5.46 -15.28 -25.67
C ALA A 18 -5.81 -14.07 -26.55
N ARG A 19 -4.96 -13.74 -27.52
CA ARG A 19 -5.28 -12.72 -28.53
C ARG A 19 -6.22 -13.31 -29.56
N ARG A 20 -7.22 -12.54 -29.96
CA ARG A 20 -8.15 -12.88 -31.05
C ARG A 20 -7.89 -11.97 -32.25
N PHE A 21 -8.60 -12.22 -33.35
CA PHE A 21 -8.50 -11.40 -34.55
C PHE A 21 -9.48 -10.22 -34.47
N GLY A 22 -9.01 -9.03 -34.85
CA GLY A 22 -9.82 -7.82 -34.87
C GLY A 22 -9.63 -6.94 -33.65
N SER A 23 -10.45 -5.89 -33.60
CA SER A 23 -10.53 -4.91 -32.53
C SER A 23 -11.97 -4.46 -32.35
N PHE A 24 -12.29 -4.01 -31.14
CA PHE A 24 -13.53 -3.34 -30.82
C PHE A 24 -13.31 -1.82 -30.92
N ALA A 25 -14.14 -1.15 -31.71
CA ALA A 25 -14.09 0.30 -31.86
C ALA A 25 -14.93 0.97 -30.76
N LEU A 26 -14.25 1.49 -29.74
CA LEU A 26 -14.86 2.34 -28.73
C LEU A 26 -15.09 3.72 -29.36
N GLY A 27 -16.33 4.13 -29.52
CA GLY A 27 -16.73 5.43 -30.09
C GLY A 27 -17.75 6.20 -29.23
N PRO A 28 -18.18 7.41 -29.65
CA PRO A 28 -19.10 8.28 -28.92
C PRO A 28 -20.47 7.65 -28.61
N GLY A 29 -20.92 6.73 -29.47
CA GLY A 29 -22.19 6.01 -29.34
C GLY A 29 -22.13 4.76 -28.46
N THR A 30 -20.93 4.33 -28.04
CA THR A 30 -20.76 3.10 -27.26
C THR A 30 -21.49 3.20 -25.94
N ALA A 31 -22.35 2.24 -25.64
CA ALA A 31 -23.12 2.21 -24.41
C ALA A 31 -22.71 1.05 -23.50
N VAL A 32 -23.09 1.14 -22.23
CA VAL A 32 -22.77 0.15 -21.19
C VAL A 32 -24.04 -0.53 -20.72
N ARG A 33 -24.10 -1.85 -20.87
CA ARG A 33 -25.09 -2.69 -20.20
C ARG A 33 -24.61 -3.03 -18.79
N ILE A 34 -25.34 -2.53 -17.79
CA ILE A 34 -25.00 -2.68 -16.38
C ILE A 34 -25.94 -3.74 -15.77
N ALA A 35 -25.41 -4.91 -15.44
CA ALA A 35 -26.18 -5.89 -14.67
C ALA A 35 -26.29 -5.47 -13.19
N PRO A 36 -27.28 -6.00 -12.43
CA PRO A 36 -27.42 -5.68 -11.02
C PRO A 36 -26.13 -5.93 -10.22
N GLY A 37 -25.69 -4.93 -9.46
CA GLY A 37 -24.47 -4.99 -8.65
C GLY A 37 -23.19 -4.58 -9.38
N ALA A 38 -23.26 -4.27 -10.69
CA ALA A 38 -22.12 -3.80 -11.49
C ALA A 38 -22.02 -2.25 -11.57
N GLU A 39 -22.87 -1.52 -10.87
CA GLU A 39 -22.99 -0.05 -10.94
C GLU A 39 -21.68 0.65 -10.55
N GLY A 40 -20.99 0.16 -9.51
CA GLY A 40 -19.70 0.70 -9.08
C GLY A 40 -18.62 0.56 -10.16
N ALA A 41 -18.55 -0.59 -10.84
CA ALA A 41 -17.61 -0.81 -11.93
C ALA A 41 -17.95 0.05 -13.16
N ALA A 42 -19.23 0.25 -13.47
CA ALA A 42 -19.66 1.15 -14.53
C ALA A 42 -19.29 2.62 -14.24
N SER A 43 -19.47 3.06 -12.99
CA SER A 43 -19.06 4.38 -12.54
C SER A 43 -17.55 4.57 -12.66
N LEU A 44 -16.76 3.59 -12.20
CA LEU A 44 -15.30 3.64 -12.31
C LEU A 44 -14.83 3.64 -13.76
N LEU A 45 -15.44 2.83 -14.64
CA LEU A 45 -15.11 2.81 -16.06
C LEU A 45 -15.30 4.19 -16.71
N ARG A 46 -16.43 4.85 -16.44
CA ARG A 46 -16.70 6.21 -16.91
C ARG A 46 -15.70 7.21 -16.35
N GLU A 47 -15.49 7.19 -15.04
CA GLU A 47 -14.56 8.10 -14.37
C GLU A 47 -13.15 8.01 -14.97
N LEU A 48 -12.69 6.80 -15.31
CA LEU A 48 -11.34 6.58 -15.83
C LEU A 48 -11.19 6.83 -17.33
N LEU A 49 -12.25 6.62 -18.13
CA LEU A 49 -12.14 6.72 -19.60
C LEU A 49 -12.67 8.03 -20.18
N THR A 50 -13.73 8.61 -19.59
CA THR A 50 -14.34 9.83 -20.12
C THR A 50 -13.38 11.03 -20.21
N PRO A 51 -12.44 11.26 -19.26
CA PRO A 51 -11.54 12.42 -19.33
C PRO A 51 -10.68 12.47 -20.61
N ALA A 52 -10.09 11.34 -21.01
CA ALA A 52 -9.25 11.25 -22.19
C ALA A 52 -10.06 11.07 -23.48
N THR A 53 -11.07 10.20 -23.44
CA THR A 53 -11.82 9.80 -24.64
C THR A 53 -12.91 10.81 -25.02
N GLY A 54 -13.43 11.58 -24.06
CA GLY A 54 -14.62 12.41 -24.23
C GLY A 54 -15.92 11.62 -24.37
N PHE A 55 -15.90 10.30 -24.23
CA PHE A 55 -17.08 9.47 -24.47
C PHE A 55 -17.90 9.26 -23.18
N PRO A 56 -19.23 9.46 -23.23
CA PRO A 56 -20.09 9.43 -22.05
C PRO A 56 -20.38 8.02 -21.53
N LEU A 57 -20.27 7.01 -22.40
CA LEU A 57 -20.57 5.60 -22.09
C LEU A 57 -21.94 5.43 -21.38
N PRO A 58 -23.05 5.92 -21.98
CA PRO A 58 -24.36 5.94 -21.35
C PRO A 58 -24.82 4.52 -21.01
N ALA A 59 -25.70 4.38 -20.01
CA ALA A 59 -26.30 3.09 -19.73
C ALA A 59 -27.34 2.76 -20.81
N ALA A 60 -27.30 1.55 -21.37
CA ALA A 60 -28.31 1.04 -22.30
C ALA A 60 -28.53 -0.47 -22.10
N PRO A 61 -29.77 -0.98 -22.19
CA PRO A 61 -30.06 -2.42 -22.03
C PRO A 61 -29.32 -3.32 -23.04
N ASP A 62 -29.03 -2.78 -24.21
CA ASP A 62 -28.37 -3.38 -25.37
C ASP A 62 -26.94 -2.84 -25.59
N GLY A 63 -26.35 -2.17 -24.60
CA GLY A 63 -25.01 -1.61 -24.70
C GLY A 63 -23.93 -2.66 -24.95
N GLU A 64 -22.96 -2.29 -25.77
CA GLU A 64 -21.90 -3.15 -26.28
C GLU A 64 -20.88 -3.54 -25.20
N ILE A 65 -20.69 -2.67 -24.18
CA ILE A 65 -19.88 -2.99 -23.01
C ILE A 65 -20.79 -3.57 -21.92
N ILE A 66 -20.64 -4.85 -21.64
CA ILE A 66 -21.46 -5.59 -20.68
C ILE A 66 -20.65 -5.82 -19.42
N LEU A 67 -21.15 -5.30 -18.29
CA LEU A 67 -20.59 -5.52 -16.95
C LEU A 67 -21.54 -6.41 -16.16
N ALA A 68 -21.10 -7.60 -15.76
CA ALA A 68 -21.97 -8.58 -15.12
C ALA A 68 -21.35 -9.29 -13.91
N LEU A 69 -22.11 -9.35 -12.81
CA LEU A 69 -21.81 -10.31 -11.75
C LEU A 69 -22.34 -11.69 -12.15
N ASP A 70 -21.46 -12.68 -12.10
CA ASP A 70 -21.75 -14.08 -12.39
C ASP A 70 -21.21 -14.93 -11.24
N PRO A 71 -22.01 -15.17 -10.17
CA PRO A 71 -21.57 -15.98 -9.03
C PRO A 71 -21.20 -17.42 -9.40
N ALA A 72 -21.62 -17.91 -10.58
CA ALA A 72 -21.27 -19.23 -11.09
C ALA A 72 -19.95 -19.23 -11.89
N LEU A 73 -19.27 -18.08 -12.03
CA LEU A 73 -17.95 -17.97 -12.64
C LEU A 73 -16.91 -18.69 -11.78
N GLY A 74 -16.76 -19.99 -12.01
CA GLY A 74 -15.85 -20.84 -11.28
C GLY A 74 -14.38 -20.51 -11.56
N GLY A 75 -13.52 -20.78 -10.56
CA GLY A 75 -12.07 -20.71 -10.72
C GLY A 75 -11.45 -19.30 -10.72
N THR A 76 -12.23 -18.25 -10.48
CA THR A 76 -11.74 -16.85 -10.39
C THR A 76 -11.60 -16.33 -8.96
N GLY A 77 -12.25 -16.96 -7.97
CA GLY A 77 -12.19 -16.53 -6.57
C GLY A 77 -12.86 -15.16 -6.32
N GLU A 78 -12.53 -14.52 -5.20
CA GLU A 78 -13.18 -13.28 -4.75
C GLU A 78 -12.79 -12.03 -5.58
N GLU A 79 -11.67 -12.07 -6.29
CA GLU A 79 -11.11 -10.89 -7.00
C GLU A 79 -10.82 -11.17 -8.48
N GLY A 80 -11.10 -12.38 -8.98
CA GLY A 80 -10.86 -12.70 -10.38
C GLY A 80 -12.03 -12.32 -11.30
N TYR A 81 -11.73 -12.28 -12.59
CA TYR A 81 -12.68 -11.90 -13.64
C TYR A 81 -12.40 -12.63 -14.96
N GLY A 82 -13.43 -12.67 -15.80
CA GLY A 82 -13.32 -13.02 -17.22
C GLY A 82 -13.59 -11.79 -18.06
N LEU A 83 -12.72 -11.53 -19.03
CA LEU A 83 -12.87 -10.44 -20.00
C LEU A 83 -12.79 -10.98 -21.42
N THR A 84 -13.81 -10.69 -22.23
CA THR A 84 -13.83 -10.98 -23.65
C THR A 84 -14.02 -9.68 -24.41
N VAL A 85 -13.11 -9.36 -25.32
CA VAL A 85 -13.24 -8.27 -26.29
C VAL A 85 -13.40 -8.91 -27.66
N ALA A 86 -14.56 -8.69 -28.27
CA ALA A 86 -14.92 -9.10 -29.62
C ALA A 86 -15.19 -7.84 -30.48
N PRO A 87 -15.25 -7.94 -31.82
CA PRO A 87 -15.43 -6.76 -32.66
C PRO A 87 -16.72 -5.97 -32.41
N ASP A 88 -17.76 -6.65 -31.93
CA ASP A 88 -19.11 -6.13 -31.71
C ASP A 88 -19.46 -5.90 -30.24
N ALA A 89 -18.71 -6.49 -29.29
CA ALA A 89 -19.01 -6.37 -27.87
C ALA A 89 -17.80 -6.59 -26.95
N VAL A 90 -17.88 -6.02 -25.75
CA VAL A 90 -16.96 -6.23 -24.64
C VAL A 90 -17.73 -6.83 -23.47
N LEU A 91 -17.40 -8.04 -23.05
CA LEU A 91 -17.99 -8.68 -21.87
C LEU A 91 -16.97 -8.75 -20.74
N LEU A 92 -17.23 -8.04 -19.65
CA LEU A 92 -16.50 -8.17 -18.39
C LEU A 92 -17.42 -8.77 -17.32
N ARG A 93 -17.02 -9.93 -16.81
CA ARG A 93 -17.76 -10.65 -15.77
C ARG A 93 -16.88 -11.05 -14.60
N ALA A 94 -17.44 -11.08 -13.39
CA ALA A 94 -16.75 -11.53 -12.19
C ALA A 94 -17.73 -12.16 -11.20
N ALA A 95 -17.25 -13.05 -10.33
CA ALA A 95 -18.06 -13.62 -9.26
C ALA A 95 -18.44 -12.58 -8.18
N ARG A 96 -17.60 -11.55 -8.02
CA ARG A 96 -17.73 -10.49 -7.01
C ARG A 96 -17.38 -9.12 -7.59
N PRO A 97 -17.86 -8.02 -6.97
CA PRO A 97 -17.58 -6.66 -7.44
C PRO A 97 -16.09 -6.35 -7.62
N ALA A 98 -15.21 -6.81 -6.72
CA ALA A 98 -13.77 -6.55 -6.80
C ALA A 98 -13.15 -7.05 -8.12
N GLY A 99 -13.60 -8.20 -8.64
CA GLY A 99 -13.15 -8.69 -9.94
C GLY A 99 -13.54 -7.79 -11.11
N LEU A 100 -14.72 -7.16 -11.06
CA LEU A 100 -15.11 -6.16 -12.07
C LEU A 100 -14.18 -4.94 -12.02
N LEU A 101 -13.83 -4.46 -10.82
CA LEU A 101 -12.91 -3.32 -10.67
C LEU A 101 -11.52 -3.64 -11.26
N HIS A 102 -10.98 -4.83 -10.99
CA HIS A 102 -9.72 -5.31 -11.58
C HIS A 102 -9.81 -5.46 -13.11
N GLY A 103 -10.96 -5.92 -13.62
CA GLY A 103 -11.22 -6.01 -15.05
C GLY A 103 -11.28 -4.67 -15.76
N VAL A 104 -11.86 -3.64 -15.12
CA VAL A 104 -11.85 -2.26 -15.62
C VAL A 104 -10.41 -1.75 -15.78
N GLN A 105 -9.52 -2.07 -14.85
CA GLN A 105 -8.10 -1.67 -14.95
C GLN A 105 -7.40 -2.39 -16.11
N THR A 106 -7.76 -3.65 -16.40
CA THR A 106 -7.26 -4.34 -17.59
C THR A 106 -7.81 -3.74 -18.88
N LEU A 107 -9.09 -3.37 -18.94
CA LEU A 107 -9.65 -2.63 -20.08
C LEU A 107 -8.89 -1.32 -20.33
N ARG A 108 -8.61 -0.57 -19.26
CA ARG A 108 -7.81 0.66 -19.31
C ARG A 108 -6.42 0.42 -19.86
N GLN A 109 -5.76 -0.68 -19.49
CA GLN A 109 -4.44 -1.03 -20.05
C GLN A 109 -4.50 -1.64 -21.46
N LEU A 110 -5.65 -2.15 -21.92
CA LEU A 110 -5.78 -2.61 -23.32
C LEU A 110 -5.89 -1.45 -24.30
N LEU A 111 -6.32 -0.28 -23.84
CA LEU A 111 -6.30 0.96 -24.62
C LEU A 111 -4.87 1.50 -24.80
N PRO A 112 -4.65 2.33 -25.84
CA PRO A 112 -3.44 3.13 -26.01
C PRO A 112 -3.16 4.04 -24.79
N ALA A 113 -1.90 4.43 -24.58
CA ALA A 113 -1.49 5.24 -23.43
C ALA A 113 -2.18 6.61 -23.40
N GLU A 114 -2.51 7.15 -24.57
CA GLU A 114 -3.21 8.43 -24.75
C GLU A 114 -4.61 8.41 -24.12
N ALA A 115 -5.23 7.23 -23.99
CA ALA A 115 -6.52 7.07 -23.31
C ALA A 115 -6.43 7.26 -21.79
N LEU A 116 -5.23 7.40 -21.24
CA LEU A 116 -4.97 7.62 -19.82
C LEU A 116 -4.59 9.07 -19.50
N LEU A 117 -4.49 9.94 -20.52
CA LEU A 117 -4.21 11.35 -20.32
C LEU A 117 -5.34 12.04 -19.52
N PRO A 118 -5.02 13.05 -18.69
CA PRO A 118 -6.02 13.71 -17.84
C PRO A 118 -6.99 14.62 -18.61
N GLY A 119 -6.79 14.83 -19.90
CA GLY A 119 -7.61 15.72 -20.73
C GLY A 119 -7.93 15.13 -22.10
N ALA A 120 -8.94 15.69 -22.75
CA ALA A 120 -9.52 15.16 -23.97
C ALA A 120 -8.49 15.09 -25.11
N VAL A 121 -8.35 13.90 -25.69
CA VAL A 121 -7.59 13.67 -26.91
C VAL A 121 -8.58 13.52 -28.06
N ARG A 122 -8.37 14.27 -29.15
CA ARG A 122 -9.23 14.17 -30.34
C ARG A 122 -8.97 12.84 -31.04
N ALA A 123 -9.86 11.88 -30.84
CA ALA A 123 -9.93 10.63 -31.59
C ALA A 123 -11.39 10.34 -31.94
N GLU A 124 -11.65 9.94 -33.19
CA GLU A 124 -13.00 9.55 -33.63
C GLU A 124 -13.44 8.22 -33.00
N CYS A 125 -12.47 7.31 -32.79
CA CYS A 125 -12.64 6.06 -32.08
C CYS A 125 -11.33 5.65 -31.39
N TRP A 126 -11.45 4.77 -30.39
CA TRP A 126 -10.34 4.12 -29.71
C TRP A 126 -10.43 2.62 -29.92
N GLU A 127 -9.32 1.99 -30.29
CA GLU A 127 -9.31 0.57 -30.62
C GLU A 127 -8.92 -0.26 -29.39
N LEU A 128 -9.79 -1.20 -28.99
CA LEU A 128 -9.44 -2.26 -28.05
C LEU A 128 -9.12 -3.54 -28.84
N PRO A 129 -7.94 -4.15 -28.67
CA PRO A 129 -7.62 -5.39 -29.35
C PRO A 129 -8.53 -6.53 -28.85
N CYS A 130 -9.02 -7.36 -29.78
CA CYS A 130 -9.83 -8.52 -29.40
C CYS A 130 -9.00 -9.53 -28.58
N VAL A 131 -9.52 -9.92 -27.42
CA VAL A 131 -8.84 -10.79 -26.45
C VAL A 131 -9.84 -11.64 -25.68
N GLU A 132 -9.36 -12.76 -25.16
CA GLU A 132 -10.01 -13.50 -24.07
C GLU A 132 -9.03 -13.59 -22.90
N ILE A 133 -9.47 -13.11 -21.74
CA ILE A 133 -8.69 -13.08 -20.51
C ILE A 133 -9.47 -13.77 -19.40
N THR A 134 -8.79 -14.63 -18.65
CA THR A 134 -9.26 -15.15 -17.37
C THR A 134 -8.18 -14.87 -16.36
N ASP A 135 -8.51 -14.12 -15.32
CA ASP A 135 -7.51 -13.59 -14.41
C ASP A 135 -7.96 -13.65 -12.96
N ARG A 136 -6.99 -13.74 -12.05
CA ARG A 136 -7.17 -13.70 -10.59
C ARG A 136 -5.83 -13.48 -9.91
N PRO A 137 -5.80 -12.89 -8.70
CA PRO A 137 -4.56 -12.69 -7.98
C PRO A 137 -3.96 -14.02 -7.49
N LEU A 138 -2.62 -14.04 -7.36
CA LEU A 138 -1.87 -15.07 -6.66
C LEU A 138 -2.05 -14.96 -5.14
N LEU A 139 -1.96 -13.74 -4.59
CA LEU A 139 -2.12 -13.45 -3.17
C LEU A 139 -3.39 -12.64 -2.91
N PRO A 140 -4.16 -12.95 -1.87
CA PRO A 140 -5.36 -12.19 -1.53
C PRO A 140 -5.05 -10.77 -1.00
N ARG A 141 -3.86 -10.54 -0.42
CA ARG A 141 -3.44 -9.21 0.04
C ARG A 141 -2.18 -8.73 -0.69
N ARG A 142 -2.27 -7.55 -1.30
CA ARG A 142 -1.24 -6.97 -2.15
C ARG A 142 -1.11 -5.49 -1.78
N GLY A 143 -0.18 -5.20 -0.88
CA GLY A 143 -0.15 -3.94 -0.14
C GLY A 143 0.96 -2.99 -0.57
N PHE A 144 0.72 -1.71 -0.29
CA PHE A 144 1.72 -0.67 -0.27
C PHE A 144 1.53 0.17 0.99
N MET A 145 2.59 0.36 1.78
CA MET A 145 2.63 1.24 2.93
C MET A 145 3.30 2.54 2.52
N ILE A 146 2.70 3.67 2.90
CA ILE A 146 3.28 5.00 2.72
C ILE A 146 3.36 5.72 4.05
N ASP A 147 4.56 6.21 4.36
CA ASP A 147 4.83 7.07 5.50
C ASP A 147 4.40 8.51 5.19
N VAL A 148 3.45 8.99 5.97
CA VAL A 148 3.02 10.40 5.97
C VAL A 148 3.33 11.09 7.30
N ALA A 149 3.92 10.36 8.25
CA ALA A 149 4.33 10.85 9.55
C ALA A 149 5.64 11.63 9.44
N ARG A 150 6.68 11.11 8.78
CA ARG A 150 7.97 11.84 8.66
C ARG A 150 7.83 13.02 7.70
N HIS A 151 7.18 12.85 6.54
CA HIS A 151 6.78 13.95 5.66
C HIS A 151 5.31 13.87 5.24
N PHE A 152 4.53 14.88 5.64
CA PHE A 152 3.09 14.95 5.37
C PHE A 152 2.82 15.05 3.88
N GLN A 153 1.84 14.27 3.39
CA GLN A 153 1.43 14.26 1.99
C GLN A 153 -0.02 14.73 1.82
N PRO A 154 -0.30 15.55 0.79
CA PRO A 154 -1.63 16.10 0.58
C PRO A 154 -2.62 15.04 0.05
N VAL A 155 -3.88 15.13 0.46
CA VAL A 155 -4.94 14.17 0.12
C VAL A 155 -5.15 13.98 -1.40
N PRO A 156 -5.11 15.04 -2.25
CA PRO A 156 -5.18 14.85 -3.70
C PRO A 156 -4.09 13.92 -4.25
N TRP A 157 -2.88 13.97 -3.68
CA TRP A 157 -1.81 13.06 -4.06
C TRP A 157 -2.07 11.63 -3.58
N LEU A 158 -2.56 11.45 -2.35
CA LEU A 158 -2.96 10.11 -1.86
C LEU A 158 -4.06 9.49 -2.74
N ARG A 159 -5.01 10.28 -3.25
CA ARG A 159 -6.00 9.80 -4.23
C ARG A 159 -5.34 9.33 -5.52
N ARG A 160 -4.39 10.09 -6.04
CA ARG A 160 -3.60 9.70 -7.22
C ARG A 160 -2.79 8.42 -6.96
N LEU A 161 -2.21 8.27 -5.77
CA LEU A 161 -1.52 7.04 -5.37
C LEU A 161 -2.50 5.85 -5.41
N VAL A 162 -3.70 6.00 -4.85
CA VAL A 162 -4.76 4.98 -4.91
C VAL A 162 -5.13 4.61 -6.35
N ASP A 163 -5.23 5.57 -7.28
CA ASP A 163 -5.44 5.27 -8.71
C ASP A 163 -4.32 4.38 -9.28
N LEU A 164 -3.07 4.66 -8.90
CA LEU A 164 -1.91 3.89 -9.33
C LEU A 164 -1.88 2.50 -8.69
N LEU A 165 -2.24 2.36 -7.42
CA LEU A 165 -2.38 1.05 -6.78
C LEU A 165 -3.43 0.20 -7.49
N ALA A 166 -4.61 0.78 -7.75
CA ALA A 166 -5.70 0.10 -8.44
C ALA A 166 -5.32 -0.31 -9.87
N LEU A 167 -4.65 0.57 -10.63
CA LEU A 167 -4.16 0.26 -11.98
C LEU A 167 -3.28 -0.99 -12.00
N HIS A 168 -2.45 -1.17 -10.96
CA HIS A 168 -1.57 -2.32 -10.80
C HIS A 168 -2.20 -3.44 -9.96
N LYS A 169 -3.50 -3.35 -9.65
CA LYS A 169 -4.29 -4.33 -8.89
C LYS A 169 -3.79 -4.62 -7.47
N LEU A 170 -3.06 -3.67 -6.88
CA LEU A 170 -2.78 -3.64 -5.44
C LEU A 170 -4.07 -3.24 -4.70
N ASN A 171 -4.41 -3.95 -3.63
CA ASN A 171 -5.71 -3.79 -2.95
C ASN A 171 -5.61 -3.28 -1.52
N VAL A 172 -4.41 -2.97 -1.03
CA VAL A 172 -4.23 -2.37 0.29
C VAL A 172 -3.29 -1.18 0.21
N LEU A 173 -3.72 -0.05 0.79
CA LEU A 173 -2.89 1.07 1.17
C LEU A 173 -2.79 1.11 2.69
N GLN A 174 -1.60 0.83 3.25
CA GLN A 174 -1.33 1.07 4.66
C GLN A 174 -0.88 2.51 4.84
N LEU A 175 -1.59 3.28 5.66
CA LEU A 175 -1.24 4.67 5.98
C LEU A 175 -0.56 4.71 7.34
N HIS A 176 0.74 4.96 7.33
CA HIS A 176 1.54 5.20 8.53
C HIS A 176 1.35 6.65 8.99
N LEU A 177 0.40 6.83 9.91
CA LEU A 177 -0.19 8.12 10.27
C LEU A 177 0.52 8.80 11.44
N THR A 178 1.34 8.08 12.20
CA THR A 178 1.92 8.58 13.44
C THR A 178 3.34 8.06 13.61
N ASP A 179 4.24 8.94 14.01
CA ASP A 179 5.60 8.58 14.41
C ASP A 179 6.16 9.67 15.33
N ASP A 180 7.44 9.57 15.67
CA ASP A 180 8.15 10.51 16.53
C ASP A 180 8.18 11.95 15.99
N GLN A 181 8.22 12.09 14.66
CA GLN A 181 8.36 13.37 13.96
C GLN A 181 7.02 13.95 13.50
N GLY A 182 5.90 13.28 13.79
CA GLY A 182 4.59 13.83 13.48
C GLY A 182 3.39 12.91 13.73
N TRP A 183 2.28 13.52 14.10
CA TRP A 183 0.97 12.88 14.25
C TRP A 183 -0.02 13.47 13.24
N ARG A 184 -0.61 12.62 12.37
CA ARG A 184 -1.38 13.09 11.20
C ARG A 184 -2.89 12.86 11.28
N MET A 185 -3.37 12.08 12.25
CA MET A 185 -4.80 11.76 12.38
C MET A 185 -5.49 12.60 13.47
N PRO A 186 -6.64 13.22 13.23
CA PRO A 186 -7.35 13.93 14.28
C PRO A 186 -8.02 12.93 15.22
N VAL A 187 -7.96 13.20 16.52
CA VAL A 187 -8.71 12.48 17.55
C VAL A 187 -9.46 13.52 18.37
N PRO A 188 -10.79 13.69 18.20
CA PRO A 188 -11.52 14.81 18.80
C PRO A 188 -11.39 14.92 20.32
N ALA A 189 -11.28 13.80 21.03
CA ALA A 189 -11.05 13.77 22.48
C ALA A 189 -9.63 14.23 22.88
N LEU A 190 -8.70 14.25 21.94
CA LEU A 190 -7.27 14.49 22.14
C LEU A 190 -6.72 15.49 21.10
N PRO A 191 -7.25 16.73 21.03
CA PRO A 191 -6.97 17.68 19.94
C PRO A 191 -5.50 18.10 19.84
N ARG A 192 -4.76 18.07 20.96
CA ARG A 192 -3.34 18.45 20.96
C ARG A 192 -2.46 17.50 20.15
N LEU A 193 -2.94 16.29 19.84
CA LEU A 193 -2.24 15.37 18.95
C LEU A 193 -1.95 15.99 17.59
N THR A 194 -2.90 16.74 17.02
CA THR A 194 -2.69 17.46 15.76
C THR A 194 -2.23 18.89 15.97
N GLU A 195 -2.66 19.59 17.02
CA GLU A 195 -2.26 20.99 17.27
C GLU A 195 -0.77 21.13 17.64
N ILE A 196 -0.23 20.16 18.39
CA ILE A 196 1.18 20.12 18.80
C ILE A 196 1.90 19.00 18.06
N GLY A 197 1.42 17.75 18.17
CA GLY A 197 2.07 16.59 17.56
C GLY A 197 2.10 16.64 16.02
N GLY A 198 1.24 17.44 15.39
CA GLY A 198 1.20 17.61 13.95
C GLY A 198 2.29 18.51 13.37
N VAL A 199 3.10 19.18 14.20
CA VAL A 199 4.13 20.14 13.73
C VAL A 199 5.44 19.94 14.49
N ARG A 200 6.55 19.84 13.75
CA ARG A 200 7.90 19.92 14.29
C ARG A 200 8.56 21.24 13.89
N ALA A 201 9.51 21.69 14.71
CA ALA A 201 10.16 22.98 14.53
C ALA A 201 11.09 23.04 13.30
N GLU A 202 11.70 21.91 12.94
CA GLU A 202 12.68 21.79 11.86
C GLU A 202 12.90 20.32 11.48
N THR A 203 13.62 20.10 10.38
CA THR A 203 14.04 18.78 9.92
C THR A 203 15.56 18.74 9.82
N LEU A 204 16.23 17.92 10.63
CA LEU A 204 17.69 17.80 10.66
C LEU A 204 18.45 19.15 10.80
N GLY A 205 17.87 20.12 11.52
CA GLY A 205 18.51 21.42 11.76
C GLY A 205 18.39 22.42 10.61
N ASP A 206 17.48 22.19 9.65
CA ASP A 206 17.24 23.12 8.54
C ASP A 206 16.55 24.44 8.95
N GLY A 207 16.06 24.53 10.20
CA GLY A 207 15.34 25.70 10.72
C GLY A 207 13.96 25.95 10.10
N VAL A 208 13.41 24.99 9.34
CA VAL A 208 12.13 25.15 8.63
C VAL A 208 11.04 24.29 9.28
N PRO A 209 10.00 24.90 9.90
CA PRO A 209 8.89 24.14 10.46
C PRO A 209 8.21 23.26 9.41
N HIS A 210 7.97 22.00 9.77
CA HIS A 210 7.26 21.03 8.95
C HIS A 210 6.07 20.47 9.73
N GLY A 211 4.93 20.37 9.06
CA GLY A 211 3.73 19.84 9.70
C GLY A 211 2.59 19.58 8.74
N GLY A 212 1.45 19.23 9.33
CA GLY A 212 0.23 18.88 8.64
C GLY A 212 -0.50 17.78 9.37
N ALA A 213 -1.82 17.81 9.29
CA ALA A 213 -2.70 16.75 9.77
C ALA A 213 -3.91 16.69 8.84
N TYR A 214 -4.48 15.50 8.71
CA TYR A 214 -5.73 15.32 8.00
C TYR A 214 -6.90 15.73 8.89
N SER A 215 -8.02 16.08 8.26
CA SER A 215 -9.32 16.12 8.92
C SER A 215 -10.01 14.75 8.85
N THR A 216 -10.96 14.50 9.76
CA THR A 216 -11.79 13.29 9.73
C THR A 216 -12.55 13.17 8.39
N ALA A 217 -13.01 14.31 7.84
CA ALA A 217 -13.71 14.35 6.57
C ALA A 217 -12.80 13.97 5.39
N GLU A 218 -11.54 14.44 5.40
CA GLU A 218 -10.54 14.06 4.39
C GLU A 218 -10.22 12.57 4.44
N LEU A 219 -10.01 12.01 5.63
CA LEU A 219 -9.73 10.58 5.80
C LEU A 219 -10.93 9.71 5.36
N ARG A 220 -12.14 10.03 5.80
CA ARG A 220 -13.37 9.32 5.36
C ARG A 220 -13.57 9.45 3.85
N GLY A 221 -13.30 10.62 3.29
CA GLY A 221 -13.36 10.84 1.84
C GLY A 221 -12.30 10.03 1.07
N LEU A 222 -11.09 9.89 1.61
CA LEU A 222 -10.03 9.07 1.03
C LEU A 222 -10.38 7.57 1.11
N VAL A 223 -10.93 7.10 2.23
CA VAL A 223 -11.43 5.73 2.41
C VAL A 223 -12.50 5.40 1.38
N ALA A 224 -13.51 6.28 1.21
CA ALA A 224 -14.57 6.07 0.22
C ALA A 224 -14.01 6.03 -1.21
N TYR A 225 -13.09 6.95 -1.52
CA TYR A 225 -12.42 7.02 -2.83
C TYR A 225 -11.63 5.75 -3.14
N ALA A 226 -10.87 5.23 -2.16
CA ALA A 226 -10.12 3.99 -2.28
C ALA A 226 -11.02 2.76 -2.43
N GLY A 227 -12.09 2.68 -1.64
CA GLY A 227 -13.08 1.61 -1.73
C GLY A 227 -13.73 1.50 -3.11
N ALA A 228 -14.05 2.64 -3.74
CA ALA A 228 -14.59 2.67 -5.11
C ALA A 228 -13.63 2.10 -6.18
N ARG A 229 -12.35 1.95 -5.84
CA ARG A 229 -11.29 1.41 -6.71
C ARG A 229 -10.78 0.03 -6.27
N GLY A 230 -11.42 -0.56 -5.25
CA GLY A 230 -11.04 -1.87 -4.72
C GLY A 230 -9.76 -1.84 -3.86
N VAL A 231 -9.44 -0.68 -3.28
CA VAL A 231 -8.29 -0.49 -2.38
C VAL A 231 -8.81 -0.27 -0.95
N GLU A 232 -8.45 -1.17 -0.03
CA GLU A 232 -8.67 -1.02 1.41
C GLU A 232 -7.61 -0.09 2.00
N ILE A 233 -8.01 0.84 2.88
CA ILE A 233 -7.07 1.64 3.66
C ILE A 233 -6.92 1.03 5.04
N VAL A 234 -5.71 0.58 5.36
CA VAL A 234 -5.33 0.06 6.67
C VAL A 234 -4.62 1.19 7.43
N PRO A 235 -5.21 1.74 8.50
CA PRO A 235 -4.55 2.75 9.31
C PRO A 235 -3.47 2.13 10.18
N GLU A 236 -2.42 2.89 10.45
CA GLU A 236 -1.36 2.55 11.38
C GLU A 236 -1.17 3.64 12.42
N ILE A 237 -1.27 3.25 13.69
CA ILE A 237 -0.95 4.07 14.86
C ILE A 237 0.17 3.37 15.64
N GLU A 238 1.36 3.94 15.61
CA GLU A 238 2.56 3.40 16.25
C GLU A 238 2.47 3.40 17.77
N VAL A 239 2.60 2.22 18.38
CA VAL A 239 2.74 2.05 19.84
C VAL A 239 3.53 0.77 20.18
N PRO A 240 4.25 0.71 21.32
CA PRO A 240 4.54 1.81 22.26
C PRO A 240 5.79 2.63 21.89
N GLY A 241 6.59 2.17 20.92
CA GLY A 241 7.67 2.95 20.28
C GLY A 241 7.10 3.99 19.32
N HIS A 242 7.96 4.84 18.74
CA HIS A 242 7.55 5.85 17.77
C HIS A 242 6.42 6.81 18.24
N THR A 243 6.37 7.08 19.54
CA THR A 243 5.29 7.86 20.18
C THR A 243 5.69 9.28 20.58
N ARG A 244 6.88 9.77 20.17
CA ARG A 244 7.38 11.08 20.62
C ARG A 244 6.48 12.26 20.26
N ALA A 245 5.77 12.23 19.13
CA ALA A 245 4.80 13.27 18.80
C ALA A 245 3.60 13.30 19.77
N ALA A 246 3.10 12.13 20.19
CA ALA A 246 2.03 12.02 21.17
C ALA A 246 2.48 12.49 22.56
N ILE A 247 3.69 12.12 22.99
CA ILE A 247 4.27 12.55 24.27
C ILE A 247 4.54 14.06 24.26
N ALA A 248 4.95 14.65 23.14
CA ALA A 248 5.08 16.11 23.02
C ALA A 248 3.73 16.83 23.20
N ALA A 249 2.65 16.26 22.66
CA ALA A 249 1.30 16.78 22.84
C ALA A 249 0.78 16.58 24.26
N TYR A 250 1.07 15.44 24.89
CA TYR A 250 0.61 15.05 26.22
C TYR A 250 1.76 14.44 27.05
N PRO A 251 2.58 15.27 27.73
CA PRO A 251 3.80 14.80 28.41
C PRO A 251 3.57 13.73 29.49
N HIS A 252 2.40 13.71 30.12
CA HIS A 252 2.05 12.71 31.13
C HIS A 252 1.97 11.28 30.57
N LEU A 253 1.91 11.10 29.24
CA LEU A 253 1.94 9.78 28.62
C LEU A 253 3.33 9.11 28.63
N GLY A 254 4.39 9.87 28.91
CA GLY A 254 5.77 9.37 28.92
C GLY A 254 6.20 8.76 30.25
N ASN A 255 7.47 8.32 30.31
CA ASN A 255 8.08 7.74 31.52
C ASN A 255 8.53 8.75 32.58
N ASP A 256 8.58 10.03 32.22
CA ASP A 256 8.82 11.15 33.14
C ASP A 256 7.78 12.24 32.84
N PRO A 257 6.63 12.25 33.55
CA PRO A 257 5.54 13.20 33.32
C PRO A 257 5.92 14.67 33.50
N ALA A 258 7.00 14.97 34.23
CA ALA A 258 7.48 16.34 34.42
C ALA A 258 8.30 16.84 33.21
N ARG A 259 8.77 15.94 32.36
CA ARG A 259 9.63 16.24 31.22
C ARG A 259 8.79 16.65 30.01
N THR A 260 8.83 17.94 29.67
CA THR A 260 8.25 18.43 28.41
C THR A 260 9.28 18.35 27.29
N LEU A 261 8.84 17.83 26.15
CA LEU A 261 9.71 17.50 25.03
C LEU A 261 9.06 17.96 23.72
N PRO A 262 9.83 18.52 22.76
CA PRO A 262 9.28 18.82 21.45
C PRO A 262 9.08 17.53 20.64
N VAL A 263 8.24 17.64 19.59
CA VAL A 263 8.18 16.68 18.49
C VAL A 263 9.58 16.49 17.91
N TRP A 264 9.94 15.26 17.56
CA TRP A 264 11.33 14.96 17.20
C TRP A 264 11.70 15.55 15.84
N THR A 265 12.92 16.06 15.73
CA THR A 265 13.44 16.73 14.52
C THR A 265 14.52 15.92 13.80
N ARG A 266 14.72 14.67 14.23
CA ARG A 266 15.75 13.75 13.74
C ARG A 266 15.14 12.40 13.37
N TRP A 267 15.90 11.61 12.62
CA TRP A 267 15.56 10.24 12.24
C TRP A 267 16.22 9.22 13.16
N GLY A 268 15.72 7.99 13.14
CA GLY A 268 16.27 6.85 13.86
C GLY A 268 15.29 6.32 14.91
N VAL A 269 15.84 5.60 15.89
CA VAL A 269 15.06 5.00 16.98
C VAL A 269 15.05 5.93 18.18
N CYS A 270 13.86 6.34 18.64
CA CYS A 270 13.72 7.21 19.80
C CYS A 270 13.66 6.39 21.10
N ASP A 271 14.53 6.72 22.06
CA ASP A 271 14.47 6.11 23.41
C ASP A 271 13.27 6.61 24.23
N THR A 272 12.63 7.71 23.82
CA THR A 272 11.42 8.21 24.47
C THR A 272 10.20 7.48 23.96
N VAL A 273 9.74 6.51 24.76
CA VAL A 273 8.61 5.65 24.45
C VAL A 273 7.45 5.89 25.40
N LEU A 274 6.29 5.31 25.09
CA LEU A 274 5.10 5.42 25.92
C LEU A 274 5.35 4.85 27.33
N GLY A 275 4.80 5.52 28.33
CA GLY A 275 4.71 4.99 29.69
C GLY A 275 3.77 3.78 29.77
N MET A 276 3.83 3.06 30.88
CA MET A 276 3.07 1.80 31.09
C MET A 276 2.00 1.92 32.18
N GLY A 277 1.57 3.16 32.46
CA GLY A 277 0.45 3.48 33.35
C GLY A 277 -0.91 3.23 32.71
N ASP A 278 -1.99 3.27 33.52
CA ASP A 278 -3.37 3.14 33.02
C ASP A 278 -3.74 4.27 32.05
N GLU A 279 -3.23 5.48 32.27
CA GLU A 279 -3.42 6.63 31.39
C GLU A 279 -2.95 6.38 29.96
N SER A 280 -1.84 5.65 29.77
CA SER A 280 -1.31 5.27 28.46
C SER A 280 -2.21 4.24 27.77
N LEU A 281 -2.78 3.30 28.52
CA LEU A 281 -3.74 2.34 27.96
C LEU A 281 -5.05 3.01 27.56
N ASP A 282 -5.57 3.89 28.40
CA ASP A 282 -6.82 4.62 28.13
C ASP A 282 -6.66 5.61 26.97
N PHE A 283 -5.50 6.26 26.86
CA PHE A 283 -5.12 7.02 25.68
C PHE A 283 -5.18 6.18 24.42
N VAL A 284 -4.50 5.02 24.39
CA VAL A 284 -4.46 4.17 23.20
C VAL A 284 -5.85 3.62 22.85
N ARG A 285 -6.66 3.22 23.84
CA ARG A 285 -8.06 2.81 23.59
C ARG A 285 -8.87 3.94 22.95
N THR A 286 -8.77 5.15 23.50
CA THR A 286 -9.46 6.33 22.96
C THR A 286 -9.07 6.61 21.52
N VAL A 287 -7.77 6.54 21.20
CA VAL A 287 -7.28 6.70 19.83
C VAL A 287 -7.80 5.59 18.91
N LEU A 288 -7.72 4.34 19.34
CA LEU A 288 -8.14 3.21 18.52
C LEU A 288 -9.65 3.20 18.28
N ASP A 289 -10.46 3.68 19.23
CA ASP A 289 -11.90 3.84 19.05
C ASP A 289 -12.21 4.83 17.92
N GLU A 290 -11.50 5.97 17.87
CA GLU A 290 -11.61 6.91 16.75
C GLU A 290 -11.11 6.29 15.43
N VAL A 291 -9.99 5.56 15.45
CA VAL A 291 -9.47 4.86 14.26
C VAL A 291 -10.52 3.91 13.71
N MET A 292 -11.18 3.14 14.57
CA MET A 292 -12.20 2.17 14.15
C MET A 292 -13.50 2.82 13.65
N ASP A 293 -13.79 4.07 14.06
CA ASP A 293 -14.91 4.86 13.53
C ASP A 293 -14.60 5.44 12.15
N VAL A 294 -13.38 5.90 11.92
CA VAL A 294 -12.95 6.49 10.63
C VAL A 294 -12.66 5.43 9.57
N PHE A 295 -12.00 4.33 9.95
CA PHE A 295 -11.51 3.33 9.03
C PHE A 295 -12.33 2.03 9.14
N PRO A 296 -13.05 1.62 8.07
CA PRO A 296 -13.83 0.40 8.07
C PRO A 296 -12.98 -0.86 7.93
N SER A 297 -11.68 -0.74 7.64
CA SER A 297 -10.75 -1.87 7.49
C SER A 297 -10.84 -2.83 8.65
N ARG A 298 -10.85 -4.14 8.36
CA ARG A 298 -10.85 -5.15 9.43
C ARG A 298 -9.51 -5.14 10.17
N HIS A 299 -8.42 -4.80 9.48
CA HIS A 299 -7.09 -4.70 10.08
C HIS A 299 -6.84 -3.28 10.62
N VAL A 300 -6.23 -3.19 11.79
CA VAL A 300 -5.65 -1.96 12.32
C VAL A 300 -4.20 -2.27 12.65
N HIS A 301 -3.27 -1.55 12.02
CA HIS A 301 -1.85 -1.70 12.31
C HIS A 301 -1.51 -0.87 13.56
N VAL A 302 -0.79 -1.47 14.50
CA VAL A 302 -0.46 -0.82 15.78
C VAL A 302 1.05 -0.65 16.00
N GLY A 303 1.83 -0.79 14.92
CA GLY A 303 3.28 -0.67 14.97
C GLY A 303 3.91 -1.85 15.69
N GLY A 304 4.75 -1.52 16.67
CA GLY A 304 5.33 -2.47 17.64
C GLY A 304 6.82 -2.76 17.44
N ASP A 305 7.41 -2.16 16.42
CA ASP A 305 8.82 -2.17 16.10
C ASP A 305 9.63 -1.17 16.94
N GLU A 306 10.95 -1.35 16.90
CA GLU A 306 11.97 -0.40 17.34
C GLU A 306 11.62 0.34 18.64
N CYS A 307 11.23 -0.42 19.65
CA CYS A 307 10.83 0.11 20.96
C CYS A 307 11.88 -0.26 22.04
N PRO A 308 12.85 0.63 22.32
CA PRO A 308 13.80 0.45 23.41
C PRO A 308 13.10 0.40 24.77
N SER A 309 13.52 -0.52 25.64
CA SER A 309 13.00 -0.64 27.00
C SER A 309 13.73 0.24 28.02
N THR A 310 14.73 1.02 27.60
CA THR A 310 15.65 1.77 28.46
C THR A 310 14.93 2.61 29.52
N GLU A 311 13.91 3.39 29.13
CA GLU A 311 13.16 4.22 30.08
C GLU A 311 12.34 3.40 31.07
N TRP A 312 11.83 2.23 30.69
CA TRP A 312 11.00 1.38 31.56
C TRP A 312 11.79 0.78 32.73
N HIS A 313 13.10 0.59 32.59
CA HIS A 313 13.96 0.11 33.69
C HIS A 313 14.07 1.10 34.85
N HIS A 314 13.75 2.37 34.62
CA HIS A 314 13.86 3.44 35.60
C HIS A 314 12.52 4.14 35.89
N SER A 315 11.48 3.87 35.10
CA SER A 315 10.15 4.46 35.23
C SER A 315 9.36 3.83 36.39
N PRO A 316 8.91 4.61 37.40
CA PRO A 316 8.10 4.10 38.48
C PRO A 316 6.80 3.43 38.01
N SER A 317 6.12 3.99 37.00
CA SER A 317 4.88 3.41 36.46
C SER A 317 5.13 2.08 35.75
N ALA A 318 6.25 1.97 35.01
CA ALA A 318 6.62 0.72 34.37
C ALA A 318 7.02 -0.37 35.38
N LEU A 319 7.81 -0.02 36.39
CA LEU A 319 8.21 -0.96 37.44
C LEU A 319 7.02 -1.41 38.29
N ASP A 320 6.06 -0.53 38.56
CA ASP A 320 4.80 -0.91 39.21
C ASP A 320 4.00 -1.88 38.35
N ARG A 321 3.87 -1.59 37.04
CA ARG A 321 3.19 -2.48 36.10
C ARG A 321 3.81 -3.88 36.07
N VAL A 322 5.14 -3.98 36.04
CA VAL A 322 5.86 -5.26 36.09
C VAL A 322 5.46 -6.07 37.33
N ARG A 323 5.36 -5.43 38.50
CA ARG A 323 4.96 -6.10 39.75
C ARG A 323 3.49 -6.53 39.73
N THR A 324 2.60 -5.62 39.33
CA THR A 324 1.15 -5.83 39.32
C THR A 324 0.75 -6.95 38.37
N GLU A 325 1.33 -6.98 37.16
CA GLU A 325 1.06 -8.00 36.14
C GLU A 325 1.95 -9.24 36.26
N ARG A 326 2.87 -9.26 37.24
CA ARG A 326 3.82 -10.35 37.52
C ARG A 326 4.68 -10.71 36.29
N LEU A 327 5.17 -9.69 35.59
CA LEU A 327 6.04 -9.85 34.44
C LEU A 327 7.47 -10.16 34.88
N PRO A 328 8.27 -10.88 34.06
CA PRO A 328 9.65 -11.22 34.41
C PRO A 328 10.60 -10.01 34.48
N GLY A 329 10.21 -8.89 33.88
CA GLY A 329 10.97 -7.64 33.93
C GLY A 329 10.43 -6.61 32.93
N PRO A 330 11.03 -5.40 32.89
CA PRO A 330 10.59 -4.32 32.01
C PRO A 330 10.57 -4.67 30.51
N ASP A 331 11.49 -5.51 30.05
CA ASP A 331 11.54 -5.92 28.63
C ASP A 331 10.29 -6.71 28.17
N ALA A 332 9.55 -7.31 29.11
CA ALA A 332 8.31 -8.01 28.82
C ALA A 332 7.09 -7.07 28.68
N LEU A 333 7.22 -5.78 29.04
CA LEU A 333 6.13 -4.81 28.97
C LEU A 333 5.63 -4.59 27.55
N ARG A 334 6.52 -4.60 26.54
CA ARG A 334 6.13 -4.45 25.13
C ARG A 334 5.11 -5.50 24.71
N GLY A 335 5.43 -6.78 24.92
CA GLY A 335 4.56 -7.89 24.56
C GLY A 335 3.25 -7.88 25.35
N TRP A 336 3.31 -7.56 26.64
CA TRP A 336 2.10 -7.39 27.47
C TRP A 336 1.20 -6.26 26.95
N PHE A 337 1.78 -5.09 26.65
CA PHE A 337 1.07 -3.90 26.18
C PHE A 337 0.40 -4.15 24.83
N LEU A 338 1.13 -4.69 23.86
CA LEU A 338 0.56 -5.10 22.57
C LEU A 338 -0.53 -6.16 22.74
N GLY A 339 -0.43 -7.01 23.78
CA GLY A 339 -1.50 -7.93 24.18
C GLY A 339 -2.77 -7.21 24.66
N GLN A 340 -2.65 -6.11 25.40
CA GLN A 340 -3.80 -5.28 25.78
C GLN A 340 -4.46 -4.65 24.55
N VAL A 341 -3.65 -4.05 23.69
CA VAL A 341 -4.09 -3.39 22.45
C VAL A 341 -4.79 -4.38 21.51
N GLY A 342 -4.19 -5.55 21.30
CA GLY A 342 -4.77 -6.60 20.48
C GLY A 342 -6.10 -7.11 21.01
N ARG A 343 -6.26 -7.22 22.34
CA ARG A 343 -7.54 -7.59 22.96
C ARG A 343 -8.62 -6.52 22.75
N HIS A 344 -8.26 -5.24 22.86
CA HIS A 344 -9.18 -4.14 22.59
C HIS A 344 -9.70 -4.18 21.15
N LEU A 345 -8.79 -4.33 20.17
CA LEU A 345 -9.14 -4.45 18.76
C LEU A 345 -10.02 -5.68 18.48
N ALA A 346 -9.66 -6.84 19.04
CA ALA A 346 -10.43 -8.08 18.88
C ALA A 346 -11.84 -7.99 19.46
N ALA A 347 -12.01 -7.31 20.61
CA ALA A 347 -13.31 -7.08 21.23
C ALA A 347 -14.26 -6.25 20.33
N HIS A 348 -13.70 -5.43 19.43
CA HIS A 348 -14.42 -4.63 18.44
C HIS A 348 -14.47 -5.29 17.05
N GLY A 349 -14.14 -6.59 16.96
CA GLY A 349 -14.18 -7.35 15.71
C GLY A 349 -13.06 -7.01 14.72
N ARG A 350 -12.06 -6.23 15.14
CA ARG A 350 -10.87 -5.91 14.33
C ARG A 350 -9.78 -6.97 14.51
N VAL A 351 -8.89 -7.04 13.53
CA VAL A 351 -7.70 -7.90 13.56
C VAL A 351 -6.49 -7.02 13.84
N PRO A 352 -5.78 -7.22 14.96
CA PRO A 352 -4.55 -6.51 15.21
C PRO A 352 -3.49 -6.91 14.19
N PHE A 353 -2.75 -5.92 13.72
CA PHE A 353 -1.69 -6.07 12.73
C PHE A 353 -0.47 -5.31 13.24
N GLY A 354 0.73 -5.84 13.09
CA GLY A 354 1.92 -5.20 13.64
C GLY A 354 3.21 -5.63 12.95
N TRP A 355 4.21 -4.76 13.09
CA TRP A 355 5.59 -5.11 12.84
C TRP A 355 6.05 -6.07 13.92
N SER A 356 6.90 -7.01 13.54
CA SER A 356 7.53 -7.90 14.50
C SER A 356 9.02 -7.63 14.49
N GLU A 357 9.72 -7.78 15.61
CA GLU A 357 11.18 -7.65 15.65
C GLU A 357 11.90 -8.98 15.33
N ASN A 358 11.28 -10.11 15.66
CA ASN A 358 11.92 -11.43 15.56
C ASN A 358 10.98 -12.61 15.26
N GLY A 359 9.69 -12.34 15.07
CA GLY A 359 8.63 -13.31 14.72
C GLY A 359 8.01 -13.98 15.94
N THR A 360 8.59 -13.78 17.12
CA THR A 360 8.19 -14.42 18.37
C THR A 360 7.60 -13.44 19.41
N ASP A 361 7.61 -12.15 19.08
CA ASP A 361 7.31 -11.07 20.01
C ASP A 361 5.85 -10.59 20.01
N LEU A 362 5.13 -10.78 18.90
CA LEU A 362 3.71 -10.40 18.85
C LEU A 362 2.79 -11.43 19.54
N PRO A 363 1.72 -10.98 20.25
CA PRO A 363 0.72 -11.84 20.86
C PRO A 363 -0.12 -12.63 19.84
N PRO A 364 -0.68 -13.81 20.21
CA PRO A 364 -1.59 -14.57 19.35
C PRO A 364 -2.76 -13.74 18.80
N GLY A 365 -3.18 -14.06 17.57
CA GLY A 365 -4.28 -13.36 16.89
C GLY A 365 -3.85 -12.17 16.03
N PHE A 366 -2.60 -11.70 16.15
CA PHE A 366 -2.03 -10.72 15.24
C PHE A 366 -1.80 -11.30 13.84
N THR A 367 -2.08 -10.51 12.81
CA THR A 367 -1.39 -10.62 11.53
C THR A 367 0.01 -9.99 11.71
N VAL A 368 1.04 -10.57 11.10
CA VAL A 368 2.42 -10.16 11.32
C VAL A 368 3.06 -9.67 10.02
N LEU A 369 3.74 -8.53 10.10
CA LEU A 369 4.56 -7.94 9.04
C LEU A 369 6.06 -8.12 9.38
N PRO A 370 6.69 -9.25 9.02
CA PRO A 370 8.14 -9.39 9.15
C PRO A 370 8.84 -8.46 8.16
N TRP A 371 9.82 -7.72 8.66
CA TRP A 371 10.53 -6.71 7.88
C TRP A 371 12.02 -6.96 7.74
N ARG A 372 12.65 -7.82 8.56
CA ARG A 372 14.10 -8.05 8.50
C ARG A 372 14.50 -9.05 7.42
N ASP A 373 14.06 -10.29 7.56
CA ASP A 373 14.43 -11.40 6.67
C ASP A 373 13.31 -12.45 6.57
N THR A 374 13.58 -13.54 5.85
CA THR A 374 12.61 -14.61 5.62
C THR A 374 12.43 -15.52 6.85
N ASP A 375 13.45 -15.68 7.69
CA ASP A 375 13.40 -16.58 8.85
C ASP A 375 12.52 -15.98 9.96
N HIS A 376 12.56 -14.66 10.07
CA HIS A 376 11.66 -13.85 10.86
C HIS A 376 10.17 -14.15 10.55
N GLY A 377 9.82 -14.18 9.26
CA GLY A 377 8.47 -14.56 8.83
C GLY A 377 8.12 -16.01 9.14
N LEU A 378 9.08 -16.92 9.00
CA LEU A 378 8.89 -18.35 9.28
C LEU A 378 8.60 -18.59 10.76
N ALA A 379 9.28 -17.87 11.66
CA ALA A 379 9.04 -17.94 13.10
C ALA A 379 7.61 -17.52 13.45
N ALA A 380 7.10 -16.43 12.86
CA ALA A 380 5.71 -16.00 13.05
C ALA A 380 4.71 -17.02 12.50
N ALA A 381 4.95 -17.54 11.28
CA ALA A 381 4.09 -18.54 10.66
C ALA A 381 4.00 -19.83 11.49
N ARG A 382 5.13 -20.31 12.05
CA ARG A 382 5.16 -21.51 12.92
C ARG A 382 4.39 -21.32 14.23
N ARG A 383 4.16 -20.08 14.66
CA ARG A 383 3.31 -19.74 15.81
C ARG A 383 1.84 -19.57 15.44
N GLY A 384 1.47 -19.82 14.18
CA GLY A 384 0.09 -19.77 13.69
C GLY A 384 -0.38 -18.39 13.25
N HIS A 385 0.51 -17.41 13.15
CA HIS A 385 0.16 -16.08 12.64
C HIS A 385 -0.02 -16.08 11.13
N ARG A 386 -0.93 -15.23 10.64
CA ARG A 386 -0.96 -14.86 9.22
C ARG A 386 0.19 -13.90 8.94
N VAL A 387 0.91 -14.12 7.84
CA VAL A 387 2.13 -13.37 7.51
C VAL A 387 1.96 -12.62 6.20
N ILE A 388 2.37 -11.36 6.18
CA ILE A 388 2.51 -10.55 4.96
C ILE A 388 4.00 -10.30 4.75
N THR A 389 4.57 -10.76 3.63
CA THR A 389 6.01 -10.61 3.41
C THR A 389 6.38 -9.18 3.04
N SER A 390 7.35 -8.60 3.76
CA SER A 390 7.80 -7.21 3.59
C SER A 390 9.27 -7.01 3.99
N ALA A 391 10.15 -7.98 3.70
CA ALA A 391 11.56 -7.90 4.06
C ALA A 391 12.26 -6.72 3.36
N TYR A 392 12.98 -5.87 4.12
CA TYR A 392 13.50 -4.58 3.67
C TYR A 392 14.37 -4.69 2.41
N ARG A 393 15.18 -5.74 2.28
CA ARG A 393 16.03 -5.99 1.11
C ARG A 393 15.27 -6.36 -0.17
N THR A 394 13.95 -6.44 -0.13
CA THR A 394 13.12 -6.87 -1.26
C THR A 394 11.86 -6.03 -1.46
N SER A 395 11.56 -5.11 -0.55
CA SER A 395 10.29 -4.39 -0.56
C SER A 395 10.31 -2.99 0.07
N TYR A 396 11.45 -2.49 0.57
CA TYR A 396 11.57 -1.11 1.07
C TYR A 396 11.97 -0.19 -0.09
N LEU A 397 11.00 0.58 -0.57
CA LEU A 397 11.14 1.39 -1.77
C LEU A 397 11.77 2.76 -1.47
N ASP A 398 12.03 3.09 -0.21
CA ASP A 398 12.81 4.25 0.23
C ASP A 398 14.32 4.12 -0.04
N TYR A 399 14.78 2.93 -0.45
CA TYR A 399 16.17 2.71 -0.82
C TYR A 399 16.43 3.29 -2.22
N PRO A 400 17.62 3.85 -2.48
CA PRO A 400 18.10 4.16 -3.83
C PRO A 400 17.91 3.00 -4.81
N GLN A 401 17.68 3.30 -6.10
CA GLN A 401 17.51 2.32 -7.18
C GLN A 401 18.77 2.07 -7.98
N HIS A 402 19.72 3.01 -7.96
CA HIS A 402 20.96 2.95 -8.71
C HIS A 402 22.12 3.53 -7.88
N PRO A 403 23.35 2.98 -7.95
CA PRO A 403 24.50 3.45 -7.15
C PRO A 403 25.16 4.74 -7.69
N GLY A 404 24.58 5.35 -8.71
CA GLY A 404 25.22 6.43 -9.48
C GLY A 404 25.03 7.80 -8.86
N PRO A 405 25.90 8.79 -9.18
CA PRO A 405 25.89 10.11 -8.53
C PRO A 405 24.64 10.96 -8.84
N GLY A 406 23.80 10.55 -9.80
CA GLY A 406 22.54 11.22 -10.13
C GLY A 406 21.31 10.63 -9.45
N GLU A 407 21.49 9.62 -8.59
CA GLU A 407 20.39 9.02 -7.84
C GLU A 407 19.93 9.97 -6.72
N PRO A 408 18.63 10.29 -6.62
CA PRO A 408 18.09 11.06 -5.51
C PRO A 408 18.38 10.42 -4.14
N PRO A 409 18.46 11.24 -3.06
CA PRO A 409 18.69 10.73 -1.72
C PRO A 409 17.62 9.71 -1.29
N GLY A 410 18.05 8.62 -0.68
CA GLY A 410 17.15 7.65 -0.05
C GLY A 410 17.79 7.12 1.23
N GLN A 411 17.11 6.18 1.87
CA GLN A 411 17.66 5.48 3.02
C GLN A 411 18.95 4.74 2.61
N PRO A 412 20.00 4.68 3.47
CA PRO A 412 21.23 3.97 3.13
C PRO A 412 20.97 2.53 2.71
N GLY A 413 21.27 2.22 1.45
CA GLY A 413 20.94 0.93 0.85
C GLY A 413 20.88 1.03 -0.68
N LEU A 414 20.53 -0.10 -1.30
CA LEU A 414 20.26 -0.20 -2.72
C LEU A 414 19.20 -1.29 -2.92
N LEU A 415 18.14 -0.98 -3.64
CA LEU A 415 17.13 -1.97 -4.03
C LEU A 415 16.75 -1.76 -5.49
N THR A 416 17.25 -2.62 -6.37
CA THR A 416 16.98 -2.55 -7.81
C THR A 416 15.60 -3.10 -8.14
N LEU A 417 15.08 -2.73 -9.32
CA LEU A 417 13.85 -3.29 -9.87
C LEU A 417 13.88 -4.82 -9.94
N ARG A 418 15.01 -5.38 -10.37
CA ARG A 418 15.19 -6.82 -10.52
C ARG A 418 15.12 -7.55 -9.18
N GLN A 419 15.74 -7.00 -8.13
CA GLN A 419 15.66 -7.56 -6.78
C GLN A 419 14.21 -7.63 -6.28
N VAL A 420 13.40 -6.59 -6.53
CA VAL A 420 11.97 -6.60 -6.18
C VAL A 420 11.20 -7.65 -6.98
N TYR A 421 11.50 -7.81 -8.27
CA TYR A 421 10.86 -8.80 -9.14
C TYR A 421 11.22 -10.24 -8.77
N GLU A 422 12.50 -10.52 -8.51
CA GLU A 422 12.97 -11.88 -8.23
C GLU A 422 12.57 -12.36 -6.82
N ALA A 423 12.24 -11.43 -5.92
CA ALA A 423 11.78 -11.77 -4.59
C ALA A 423 10.44 -12.52 -4.60
N ASP A 424 10.43 -13.65 -3.88
CA ASP A 424 9.30 -14.54 -3.86
C ASP A 424 8.25 -14.14 -2.82
N PRO A 425 6.96 -14.07 -3.21
CA PRO A 425 5.92 -13.72 -2.26
C PRO A 425 5.80 -14.72 -1.11
N VAL A 426 6.01 -16.02 -1.40
CA VAL A 426 6.15 -17.09 -0.42
C VAL A 426 7.61 -17.54 -0.45
N PRO A 427 8.41 -17.29 0.61
CA PRO A 427 9.82 -17.61 0.60
C PRO A 427 10.08 -19.11 0.37
N PRO A 428 11.12 -19.47 -0.42
CA PRO A 428 11.47 -20.86 -0.67
C PRO A 428 11.94 -21.54 0.62
N GLY A 429 11.78 -22.87 0.69
CA GLY A 429 12.26 -23.68 1.81
C GLY A 429 11.36 -23.68 3.05
N TRP A 430 10.24 -22.96 3.04
CA TRP A 430 9.24 -23.05 4.11
C TRP A 430 8.39 -24.32 4.01
N GLU A 431 8.13 -24.93 5.16
CA GLU A 431 7.29 -26.11 5.28
C GLU A 431 5.86 -25.78 4.84
N PRO A 432 5.12 -26.72 4.20
CA PRO A 432 3.82 -26.43 3.61
C PRO A 432 2.80 -25.79 4.57
N GLU A 433 2.83 -26.12 5.86
CA GLU A 433 1.97 -25.50 6.87
C GLU A 433 2.32 -24.02 7.10
N ALA A 434 3.61 -23.69 7.26
CA ALA A 434 4.05 -22.31 7.41
C ALA A 434 3.81 -21.49 6.13
N ALA A 435 4.07 -22.08 4.95
CA ALA A 435 3.82 -21.45 3.66
C ALA A 435 2.34 -21.05 3.47
N ARG A 436 1.39 -21.86 3.96
CA ARG A 436 -0.06 -21.54 3.95
C ARG A 436 -0.44 -20.33 4.81
N GLN A 437 0.44 -19.92 5.72
CA GLN A 437 0.22 -18.74 6.56
C GLN A 437 0.57 -17.43 5.84
N VAL A 438 1.31 -17.49 4.73
CA VAL A 438 1.57 -16.30 3.91
C VAL A 438 0.30 -15.88 3.18
N VAL A 439 -0.23 -14.71 3.52
CA VAL A 439 -1.46 -14.16 2.96
C VAL A 439 -1.25 -12.99 2.03
N GLY A 440 -0.06 -12.42 2.02
CA GLY A 440 0.19 -11.24 1.22
C GLY A 440 1.64 -10.89 1.10
N ARG A 441 1.86 -9.86 0.28
CA ARG A 441 3.13 -9.18 0.10
C ARG A 441 2.89 -7.69 0.14
N GLN A 442 3.80 -6.94 0.73
CA GLN A 442 3.68 -5.50 0.88
C GLN A 442 5.02 -4.82 0.62
N ALA A 443 4.99 -3.68 -0.08
CA ALA A 443 6.09 -2.72 -0.09
C ALA A 443 5.86 -1.68 1.00
N ALA A 444 6.95 -1.14 1.54
CA ALA A 444 6.93 0.05 2.39
C ALA A 444 7.76 1.15 1.74
N LEU A 445 7.37 2.40 1.98
CA LEU A 445 8.12 3.57 1.57
C LEU A 445 8.13 4.57 2.73
N TRP A 446 9.24 4.60 3.44
CA TRP A 446 9.54 5.53 4.52
C TRP A 446 10.03 6.88 3.96
N SER A 447 9.57 7.98 4.56
CA SER A 447 9.62 9.30 3.91
C SER A 447 10.72 10.23 4.44
N GLU A 448 11.64 9.77 5.28
CA GLU A 448 12.72 10.58 5.90
C GLU A 448 13.48 11.43 4.88
N TYR A 449 13.84 10.83 3.75
CA TYR A 449 14.62 11.47 2.68
C TYR A 449 13.78 11.81 1.44
N ALA A 450 12.47 11.54 1.47
CA ALA A 450 11.56 11.70 0.35
C ALA A 450 10.40 12.67 0.67
N PRO A 451 10.69 13.97 0.83
CA PRO A 451 9.71 14.93 1.34
C PRO A 451 8.59 15.29 0.35
N THR A 452 8.78 15.06 -0.95
CA THR A 452 7.85 15.52 -1.98
C THR A 452 7.15 14.36 -2.70
N PRO A 453 5.90 14.55 -3.17
CA PRO A 453 5.20 13.63 -4.05
C PRO A 453 6.02 13.09 -5.22
N ALA A 454 6.77 13.98 -5.89
CA ALA A 454 7.61 13.62 -7.02
C ALA A 454 8.74 12.67 -6.63
N HIS A 455 9.34 12.87 -5.46
CA HIS A 455 10.40 12.00 -4.96
C HIS A 455 9.86 10.64 -4.51
N LEU A 456 8.70 10.62 -3.83
CA LEU A 456 8.01 9.38 -3.47
C LEU A 456 7.64 8.55 -4.71
N GLU A 457 7.15 9.21 -5.77
CA GLU A 457 6.87 8.54 -7.05
C GLU A 457 8.13 8.00 -7.74
N TYR A 458 9.22 8.76 -7.69
CA TYR A 458 10.50 8.32 -8.22
C TYR A 458 10.97 7.03 -7.55
N LEU A 459 10.92 7.00 -6.22
CA LEU A 459 11.31 5.86 -5.41
C LEU A 459 10.34 4.67 -5.59
N ALA A 460 9.04 4.90 -5.64
CA ALA A 460 8.06 3.85 -5.81
C ALA A 460 8.10 3.21 -7.21
N PHE A 461 8.22 4.01 -8.28
CA PHE A 461 8.06 3.55 -9.65
C PHE A 461 9.38 3.48 -10.43
N PRO A 462 9.63 2.34 -11.12
CA PRO A 462 8.68 1.28 -11.44
C PRO A 462 8.71 0.07 -10.47
N ARG A 463 9.48 0.09 -9.38
CA ARG A 463 9.61 -1.07 -8.46
C ARG A 463 8.27 -1.61 -7.97
N LEU A 464 7.31 -0.73 -7.71
CA LEU A 464 5.98 -1.12 -7.27
C LEU A 464 5.22 -1.94 -8.33
N THR A 465 5.53 -1.76 -9.63
CA THR A 465 4.96 -2.58 -10.71
C THR A 465 5.50 -4.01 -10.69
N ALA A 466 6.77 -4.21 -10.30
CA ALA A 466 7.35 -5.54 -10.10
C ALA A 466 6.70 -6.22 -8.90
N LEU A 467 6.53 -5.53 -7.77
CA LEU A 467 5.82 -6.09 -6.62
C LEU A 467 4.39 -6.50 -6.98
N ALA A 468 3.66 -5.62 -7.68
CA ALA A 468 2.32 -5.91 -8.15
C ALA A 468 2.26 -7.15 -9.05
N GLU A 469 3.18 -7.28 -10.00
CA GLU A 469 3.29 -8.47 -10.84
C GLU A 469 3.52 -9.73 -10.01
N ARG A 470 4.48 -9.71 -9.09
CA ARG A 470 4.80 -10.89 -8.29
C ARG A 470 3.70 -11.26 -7.30
N ALA A 471 2.89 -10.30 -6.87
CA ALA A 471 1.76 -10.54 -5.98
C ALA A 471 0.47 -10.97 -6.74
N TRP A 472 0.41 -10.74 -8.06
CA TRP A 472 -0.74 -11.07 -8.91
C TRP A 472 -0.51 -12.32 -9.78
N SER A 473 0.63 -12.42 -10.45
CA SER A 473 0.92 -13.44 -11.46
C SER A 473 1.79 -14.58 -10.91
N PRO A 474 1.41 -15.85 -11.13
CA PRO A 474 2.28 -16.98 -10.79
C PRO A 474 3.46 -17.15 -11.76
N ARG A 475 3.43 -16.52 -12.94
CA ARG A 475 4.50 -16.64 -13.95
C ARG A 475 5.71 -15.79 -13.56
N ARG A 476 6.90 -16.34 -13.83
CA ARG A 476 8.20 -15.72 -13.57
C ARG A 476 8.98 -15.68 -14.86
N ASP A 477 9.17 -14.49 -15.39
CA ASP A 477 9.85 -14.24 -16.65
C ASP A 477 10.30 -12.78 -16.66
N TRP A 478 11.55 -12.55 -16.25
CA TRP A 478 12.13 -11.22 -16.12
C TRP A 478 12.20 -10.50 -17.47
N ASP A 479 12.56 -11.21 -18.53
CA ASP A 479 12.70 -10.62 -19.86
C ASP A 479 11.33 -10.21 -20.43
N ASP A 480 10.30 -11.04 -20.26
CA ASP A 480 8.91 -10.68 -20.58
C ASP A 480 8.42 -9.49 -19.75
N PHE A 481 8.73 -9.46 -18.45
CA PHE A 481 8.38 -8.32 -17.60
C PHE A 481 9.06 -7.03 -18.04
N GLY A 482 10.37 -7.06 -18.30
CA GLY A 482 11.14 -5.91 -18.79
C GLY A 482 10.58 -5.37 -20.10
N ALA A 483 10.29 -6.26 -21.07
CA ALA A 483 9.71 -5.88 -22.35
C ALA A 483 8.32 -5.23 -22.22
N ARG A 484 7.45 -5.78 -21.36
CA ARG A 484 6.13 -5.18 -21.06
C ARG A 484 6.28 -3.85 -20.33
N LEU A 485 7.21 -3.75 -19.38
CA LEU A 485 7.45 -2.55 -18.59
C LEU A 485 7.91 -1.37 -19.46
N THR A 486 8.81 -1.61 -20.43
CA THR A 486 9.23 -0.56 -21.38
C THR A 486 8.05 0.11 -22.07
N ARG A 487 7.03 -0.66 -22.45
CA ARG A 487 5.81 -0.13 -23.06
C ARG A 487 4.83 0.43 -22.02
N HIS A 488 4.73 -0.20 -20.87
CA HIS A 488 3.90 0.29 -19.76
C HIS A 488 4.38 1.64 -19.24
N ARG A 489 5.66 2.00 -19.43
CA ARG A 489 6.18 3.33 -19.10
C ARG A 489 5.41 4.45 -19.80
N LEU A 490 5.00 4.27 -21.07
CA LEU A 490 4.17 5.25 -21.78
C LEU A 490 2.85 5.52 -21.05
N ARG A 491 2.27 4.52 -20.38
CA ARG A 491 1.08 4.70 -19.55
C ARG A 491 1.39 5.44 -18.26
N LEU A 492 2.50 5.12 -17.61
CA LEU A 492 2.96 5.86 -16.42
C LEU A 492 3.22 7.33 -16.77
N ASP A 493 3.83 7.61 -17.92
CA ASP A 493 4.10 8.96 -18.42
C ASP A 493 2.80 9.71 -18.75
N ALA A 494 1.82 9.05 -19.40
CA ALA A 494 0.50 9.61 -19.66
C ALA A 494 -0.28 9.94 -18.36
N LEU A 495 -0.05 9.16 -17.30
CA LEU A 495 -0.55 9.42 -15.95
C LEU A 495 0.28 10.45 -15.18
N GLY A 496 1.37 10.96 -15.78
CA GLY A 496 2.29 11.95 -15.23
C GLY A 496 3.20 11.43 -14.11
N VAL A 497 3.39 10.11 -13.99
CA VAL A 497 4.15 9.49 -12.90
C VAL A 497 5.63 9.83 -13.05
N ARG A 498 6.22 10.46 -12.04
CA ARG A 498 7.65 10.85 -12.06
C ARG A 498 8.55 9.73 -11.56
N GLY A 499 8.50 8.56 -12.20
CA GLY A 499 9.30 7.39 -11.84
C GLY A 499 10.77 7.49 -12.29
N ALA A 500 11.64 6.60 -11.83
CA ALA A 500 13.01 6.49 -12.35
C ALA A 500 13.03 6.09 -13.83
N ASP A 501 13.90 6.72 -14.65
CA ASP A 501 13.99 6.51 -16.10
C ASP A 501 14.96 5.39 -16.52
N ARG A 502 15.89 4.99 -15.64
CA ARG A 502 16.97 4.03 -15.95
C ARG A 502 16.72 2.70 -15.23
N PHE A 503 16.57 1.62 -16.01
CA PHE A 503 16.42 0.22 -15.52
C PHE A 503 17.61 -0.66 -15.86
N SER A 504 18.73 -0.04 -16.25
CA SER A 504 19.93 -0.75 -16.66
C SER A 504 20.61 -1.38 -15.44
N ASP A 505 20.53 -2.71 -15.33
CA ASP A 505 21.43 -3.53 -14.50
C ASP A 505 22.88 -3.52 -15.04
N THR A 506 23.16 -2.82 -16.15
CA THR A 506 24.52 -2.68 -16.67
C THR A 506 25.30 -1.78 -15.70
N PRO A 507 26.33 -2.29 -14.98
CA PRO A 507 27.26 -1.41 -14.28
C PRO A 507 27.86 -0.44 -15.31
N PRO A 508 28.23 0.79 -14.90
CA PRO A 508 28.93 1.69 -15.81
C PRO A 508 30.13 0.93 -16.37
N THR A 509 30.12 0.70 -17.69
CA THR A 509 31.32 0.29 -18.41
C THR A 509 32.35 1.37 -18.10
N GLY A 510 33.42 1.01 -17.39
CA GLY A 510 34.49 1.93 -17.08
C GLY A 510 34.92 2.60 -18.37
N GLU A 511 34.74 3.93 -18.43
CA GLU A 511 35.45 4.71 -19.43
C GLU A 511 36.93 4.52 -19.12
N GLU A 512 37.60 3.83 -20.05
CA GLU A 512 39.04 3.83 -20.16
C GLU A 512 39.51 5.29 -20.18
N THR A 513 40.18 5.69 -19.09
CA THR A 513 41.01 6.87 -19.08
C THR A 513 42.18 6.61 -20.01
N GLY A 514 42.08 7.14 -21.23
CA GLY A 514 43.22 7.47 -22.08
C GLY A 514 43.91 8.75 -21.63
#